data_AF-A0A537BTL4-F1
#
_entry.id   AF-A0A537BTL4-F1
#
_cell.length_a   1.000
_cell.length_b   1.000
_cell.length_c   1.000
_cell.angle_alpha   90.00
_cell.angle_beta   90.00
_cell.angle_gamma   90.00
#
_symmetry.space_group_name_H-M   'P 1'
#
loop_
_entity.id
_entity.type
_entity.pdbx_description
1 polymer ?
#
loop_
_entity_poly.entity_id
_entity_poly.type
_entity_poly.pdbx_seq_one_letter_code
_entity_poly.pdbx_strand_id
1 'polypeptide(L)' 'MGSVKVAITLDRQTLQSVDGLVSRKVFPNRSRAIQEAVAEKLARMERSRLASECAKLDPKFEKALAEEGLGRDLETWPEY' A
#
# COMPACT_ATOMS: atom_id res chain seq x y z
N MET A 1 -22.09 0.31 -0.58
CA MET A 1 -21.58 -0.37 0.64
C MET A 1 -22.18 0.30 1.85
N GLY A 2 -22.73 -0.47 2.78
CA GLY A 2 -23.32 0.07 4.02
C GLY A 2 -22.24 0.55 4.99
N SER A 3 -22.57 1.54 5.82
CA SER A 3 -21.75 1.99 6.93
C SER A 3 -22.26 1.38 8.24
N VAL A 4 -21.37 0.79 9.04
CA VAL A 4 -21.67 0.30 10.39
C VAL A 4 -21.15 1.31 11.42
N LYS A 5 -21.93 1.58 12.47
CA LYS A 5 -21.50 2.44 13.57
C LYS A 5 -20.69 1.63 14.58
N VAL A 6 -19.55 2.16 14.99
CA VAL A 6 -18.68 1.56 16.00
C VAL A 6 -18.39 2.61 17.06
N ALA A 7 -18.53 2.26 18.33
CA ALA A 7 -18.08 3.08 19.44
C ALA A 7 -16.58 2.83 19.67
N ILE A 8 -15.79 3.90 19.65
CA ILE A 8 -14.33 3.84 19.86
C ILE A 8 -13.92 4.88 20.91
N THR A 9 -12.88 4.57 21.67
CA THR A 9 -12.25 5.52 22.60
C THR A 9 -11.03 6.14 21.92
N LEU A 10 -10.96 7.46 21.91
CA LEU A 10 -9.82 8.23 21.41
C LEU A 10 -9.32 9.16 22.53
N ASP A 11 -8.00 9.35 22.62
CA ASP A 11 -7.45 10.36 23.50
C ASP A 11 -7.80 11.78 23.01
N ARG A 12 -7.71 12.74 23.92
CA ARG A 12 -8.12 14.13 23.65
C ARG A 12 -7.30 14.77 22.52
N GLN A 13 -6.00 14.49 22.44
CA GLN A 13 -5.11 15.11 21.47
C GLN A 13 -5.39 14.58 20.05
N THR A 14 -5.64 13.28 19.92
CA THR A 14 -6.04 12.66 18.66
C THR A 14 -7.38 13.21 18.19
N LEU A 15 -8.37 13.31 19.08
CA LEU A 15 -9.68 13.88 18.72
C LEU A 15 -9.57 15.34 18.26
N GLN A 16 -8.79 16.16 18.96
CA GLN A 16 -8.53 17.55 18.56
C GLN A 16 -7.85 17.64 17.18
N SER A 17 -6.94 16.73 16.87
CA SER A 17 -6.28 16.69 15.56
C SER A 17 -7.25 16.37 14.43
N VAL A 18 -8.15 15.39 14.65
CA VAL A 18 -9.24 15.07 13.71
C VAL A 18 -10.17 16.27 13.53
N ASP A 19 -10.54 16.94 14.61
CA ASP A 19 -11.37 18.14 14.57
C ASP A 19 -10.73 19.28 13.79
N GLY A 20 -9.42 19.48 13.95
CA GLY A 20 -8.67 20.45 13.17
C GLY A 20 -8.71 20.17 11.66
N LEU A 21 -8.73 18.90 11.26
CA LEU A 21 -8.82 18.53 9.83
C LEU A 21 -10.22 18.78 9.28
N VAL A 22 -11.26 18.52 10.07
CA VAL A 22 -12.65 18.78 9.69
C VAL A 22 -12.92 20.29 9.64
N SER A 23 -12.43 21.07 10.61
CA SER A 23 -12.62 22.52 10.64
C SER A 23 -11.95 23.23 9.47
N ARG A 24 -10.78 22.74 9.05
CA ARG A 24 -10.08 23.18 7.83
C ARG A 24 -10.71 22.67 6.53
N LYS A 25 -11.84 21.95 6.59
CA LYS A 25 -12.54 21.33 5.45
C LYS A 25 -11.69 20.34 4.64
N VAL A 26 -10.63 19.77 5.24
CA VAL A 26 -9.85 18.69 4.63
C VAL A 26 -10.72 17.43 4.53
N PHE A 27 -11.56 17.20 5.54
CA PHE A 27 -12.57 16.16 5.54
C PHE A 27 -13.96 16.74 5.80
N PRO A 28 -15.02 16.16 5.22
CA PRO A 28 -16.39 16.65 5.42
C PRO A 28 -16.94 16.41 6.83
N ASN A 29 -16.45 15.38 7.52
CA ASN A 29 -16.83 15.06 8.91
C ASN A 29 -15.83 14.10 9.56
N ARG A 30 -15.95 13.92 10.88
CA ARG A 30 -15.09 13.02 11.68
C ARG A 30 -15.15 11.58 11.20
N SER A 31 -16.35 11.07 10.89
CA SER A 31 -16.53 9.68 10.44
C SER A 31 -15.75 9.40 9.17
N ARG A 32 -15.76 10.34 8.20
CA ARG A 32 -15.01 10.21 6.95
C ARG A 32 -13.50 10.26 7.20
N ALA A 33 -13.04 11.20 8.02
CA ALA A 33 -11.63 11.31 8.38
C ALA A 33 -11.10 10.02 9.03
N ILE A 34 -11.85 9.47 10.00
CA ILE A 34 -11.48 8.25 10.71
C ILE A 34 -11.54 7.03 9.77
N GLN A 35 -12.58 6.93 8.95
CA GLN A 35 -12.73 5.82 8.01
C GLN A 35 -11.56 5.76 7.01
N GLU A 36 -11.17 6.88 6.44
CA GLU A 36 -10.03 6.94 5.51
C GLU A 36 -8.71 6.62 6.22
N ALA A 37 -8.48 7.17 7.41
CA ALA A 37 -7.27 6.88 8.19
C ALA A 37 -7.15 5.38 8.55
N VAL A 38 -8.25 4.73 8.94
CA VAL A 38 -8.27 3.29 9.23
C VAL A 38 -8.00 2.48 7.97
N ALA A 39 -8.69 2.78 6.86
CA ALA A 39 -8.47 2.10 5.59
C ALA A 39 -7.02 2.21 5.11
N GLU A 40 -6.45 3.42 5.19
CA GLU A 40 -5.06 3.66 4.84
C GLU A 40 -4.10 2.89 5.76
N LYS A 41 -4.36 2.88 7.08
CA LYS A 41 -3.52 2.15 8.03
C LYS A 41 -3.55 0.65 7.78
N LEU A 42 -4.73 0.08 7.51
CA LEU A 42 -4.88 -1.33 7.15
C LEU A 42 -4.12 -1.65 5.86
N ALA A 43 -4.30 -0.84 4.81
CA ALA A 43 -3.56 -1.02 3.56
C ALA A 43 -2.03 -0.95 3.75
N ARG A 44 -1.54 -0.05 4.61
CA ARG A 44 -0.12 0.04 4.97
C ARG A 44 0.34 -1.19 5.77
N MET A 45 -0.49 -1.69 6.68
CA MET A 45 -0.17 -2.84 7.54
C MET A 45 -0.18 -4.17 6.78
N GLU A 46 -1.05 -4.32 5.78
CA GLU A 46 -1.14 -5.53 4.99
C GLU A 46 0.15 -5.83 4.23
N ARG A 47 1.05 -4.85 4.00
CA ARG A 47 2.32 -4.98 3.24
C ARG A 47 2.16 -5.73 1.90
N SER A 48 0.92 -5.84 1.43
CA SER A 48 0.48 -6.69 0.33
C SER A 48 0.71 -6.02 -1.00
N ARG A 49 1.03 -4.72 -1.05
CA ARG A 49 1.38 -4.04 -2.31
C ARG A 49 2.44 -4.81 -3.09
N LEU A 50 3.53 -5.25 -2.44
CA LEU A 50 4.53 -6.04 -3.16
C LEU A 50 3.95 -7.38 -3.62
N ALA A 51 3.26 -8.12 -2.76
CA ALA A 51 2.66 -9.41 -3.12
C ALA A 51 1.59 -9.29 -4.24
N SER A 52 0.75 -8.26 -4.20
CA SER A 52 -0.30 -7.96 -5.17
C SER A 52 0.25 -7.42 -6.48
N GLU A 53 1.31 -6.62 -6.46
CA GLU A 53 2.00 -6.21 -7.69
C GLU A 53 2.81 -7.37 -8.28
N CYS A 54 3.49 -8.17 -7.47
CA CYS A 54 4.17 -9.40 -7.92
C CYS A 54 3.20 -10.42 -8.51
N ALA A 55 1.96 -10.50 -8.01
CA ALA A 55 0.93 -11.36 -8.58
C ALA A 55 0.48 -10.95 -10.00
N LYS A 56 0.82 -9.73 -10.46
CA LYS A 56 0.55 -9.27 -11.83
C LYS A 56 1.65 -9.64 -12.82
N LEU A 57 2.82 -10.04 -12.33
CA LEU A 57 3.96 -10.41 -13.18
C LEU A 57 3.76 -11.81 -13.75
N ASP A 58 4.16 -12.02 -15.01
CA ASP A 58 4.23 -13.36 -15.61
C ASP A 58 5.63 -13.93 -15.36
N PRO A 59 5.78 -14.98 -14.53
CA PRO A 59 7.08 -15.55 -14.19
C PRO A 59 7.90 -15.99 -15.41
N LYS A 60 7.25 -16.42 -16.51
CA LYS A 60 7.95 -16.84 -17.73
C LYS A 60 8.49 -15.65 -18.51
N PHE A 61 7.68 -14.61 -18.63
CA PHE A 61 8.08 -13.37 -19.31
C PHE A 61 9.21 -12.67 -18.56
N GLU A 62 9.06 -12.50 -17.25
CA GLU A 62 10.08 -11.86 -16.41
C GLU A 62 11.41 -12.63 -16.44
N LYS A 63 11.34 -13.97 -16.41
CA LYS A 63 12.53 -14.82 -16.53
C LYS A 63 13.20 -14.66 -17.89
N ALA A 64 12.44 -14.68 -18.99
CA ALA A 64 12.98 -14.52 -20.33
C ALA A 64 13.64 -13.15 -20.54
N LEU A 65 13.06 -12.09 -19.97
CA LEU A 65 13.63 -10.74 -19.99
C LEU A 65 14.91 -10.65 -19.14
N ALA A 66 14.92 -11.23 -17.94
CA ALA A 66 16.09 -11.24 -17.07
C ALA A 66 17.26 -12.07 -17.63
N GLU A 67 16.94 -13.12 -18.40
CA GLU A 67 17.91 -13.98 -19.07
C GLU A 67 18.30 -13.48 -20.47
N GLU A 68 17.74 -12.35 -20.93
CA GLU A 68 18.10 -11.73 -22.20
C GLU A 68 19.55 -11.17 -22.13
N GLY A 69 20.49 -11.92 -22.73
CA GLY A 69 21.91 -11.56 -22.76
C GLY A 69 22.82 -12.57 -22.05
N LEU A 70 22.29 -13.33 -21.09
CA LEU A 70 23.03 -14.38 -20.37
C LEU A 70 23.62 -15.44 -21.31
N GLY A 71 22.89 -15.78 -22.39
CA GLY A 71 23.38 -16.71 -23.41
C GLY A 71 24.60 -16.21 -24.20
N ARG A 72 24.79 -14.88 -24.33
CA ARG A 72 25.98 -14.29 -24.99
C ARG A 72 27.11 -14.06 -24.00
N ASP A 73 26.77 -13.75 -22.74
CA ASP A 73 27.75 -13.52 -21.67
C ASP A 73 28.49 -14.81 -21.30
N LEU A 74 27.81 -15.97 -21.34
CA LEU A 74 28.41 -17.29 -21.12
C LEU A 74 29.54 -17.64 -22.11
N GLU A 75 29.48 -17.15 -23.35
CA GLU A 75 30.54 -17.34 -24.35
C GLU A 75 31.73 -16.37 -24.14
N THR A 76 31.53 -15.30 -23.38
CA THR A 76 32.52 -14.22 -23.20
C THR A 76 33.19 -14.28 -21.83
N TRP A 77 32.64 -15.06 -20.89
CA TRP A 77 33.22 -15.22 -19.56
C TRP A 77 34.48 -16.09 -19.63
N PRO A 78 35.62 -15.60 -19.10
CA PRO A 78 36.85 -16.40 -19.05
C PRO A 78 36.65 -17.60 -18.13
N GLU A 79 37.11 -18.79 -18.57
CA GLU A 79 37.25 -19.95 -17.69
C GLU A 79 38.23 -19.60 -16.56
N TYR A 80 37.80 -19.83 -15.32
CA TYR A 80 38.60 -19.61 -14.12
C TYR A 80 39.59 -20.74 -13.88
#